data_AF-A0A819BW15-F1
#
_entry.id   AF-A0A819BW15-F1
#
_cell.length_a   1.000
_cell.length_b   1.000
_cell.length_c   1.000
_cell.angle_alpha   90.00
_cell.angle_beta   90.00
_cell.angle_gamma   90.00
#
_symmetry.space_group_name_H-M   'P 1'
#
loop_
_entity.id
_entity.type
_entity.pdbx_description
1 polymer ?
#
loop_
_entity_poly.entity_id
_entity_poly.type
_entity_poly.pdbx_seq_one_letter_code
_entity_poly.pdbx_strand_id
1 'polypeptide(L)'
;MSKKSRFSDINNEPIDHLLTPISGSLDKPLVPLLEAVKPLSEFFNELENYVFVALHNCQSPVDGLTQQESAAIHLYTMQFDDGKSLYELLNQALRTENRGELKTWFSYLKLFLTALHKLPSQSGTVWRGIRDVDLSSKYKTGTKFA
;
A
#
# COMPACT_ATOMS: atom_id res chain seq x y z
N MET A 1 -5.40 27.93 3.18
CA MET A 1 -6.19 26.67 3.15
C MET A 1 -5.34 25.62 2.42
N SER A 2 -4.84 24.61 3.14
CA SER A 2 -3.97 23.58 2.58
C SER A 2 -4.80 22.58 1.78
N LYS A 3 -4.43 22.35 0.51
CA LYS A 3 -5.10 21.44 -0.41
C LYS A 3 -4.82 20.01 0.08
N LYS A 4 -5.81 19.33 0.67
CA LYS A 4 -5.69 17.90 1.01
C LYS A 4 -5.54 17.10 -0.29
N SER A 5 -4.32 16.67 -0.60
CA SER A 5 -4.06 15.62 -1.60
C SER A 5 -4.64 14.31 -1.06
N ARG A 6 -5.44 13.62 -1.87
CA ARG A 6 -6.02 12.30 -1.59
C ARG A 6 -5.54 11.33 -2.66
N PHE A 7 -5.33 10.06 -2.26
CA PHE A 7 -5.16 8.76 -2.95
C PHE A 7 -4.92 8.63 -4.48
N SER A 8 -5.31 9.59 -5.31
CA SER A 8 -5.38 9.51 -6.77
C SER A 8 -4.50 10.54 -7.47
N ASP A 9 -3.33 10.88 -6.93
CA ASP A 9 -2.34 11.69 -7.65
C ASP A 9 -1.70 10.87 -8.80
N ILE A 10 -2.51 10.55 -9.81
CA ILE A 10 -2.08 10.03 -11.12
C ILE A 10 -1.21 11.05 -11.84
N ASN A 11 -1.27 12.32 -11.42
CA ASN A 11 -0.32 13.34 -11.82
C ASN A 11 1.13 12.95 -11.52
N ASN A 12 1.37 12.17 -10.46
CA ASN A 12 2.69 11.69 -10.05
C ASN A 12 2.91 10.20 -10.34
N GLU A 13 1.99 9.54 -11.06
CA GLU A 13 2.29 8.20 -11.57
C GLU A 13 3.36 8.35 -12.67
N PRO A 14 4.47 7.59 -12.61
CA PRO A 14 5.54 7.64 -13.61
C PRO A 14 5.08 6.88 -14.87
N ILE A 15 4.08 7.43 -15.55
CA ILE A 15 3.47 6.84 -16.75
C ILE A 15 4.46 6.91 -17.93
N ASP A 16 5.35 7.90 -17.92
CA ASP A 16 6.27 8.18 -19.02
C ASP A 16 7.65 7.51 -18.86
N HIS A 17 7.94 6.86 -17.72
CA HIS A 17 9.22 6.17 -17.51
C HIS A 17 9.10 4.97 -16.56
N LEU A 18 9.74 3.87 -16.93
CA LEU A 18 9.82 2.67 -16.09
C LEU A 18 10.75 2.93 -14.91
N LEU A 19 10.22 2.79 -13.70
CA LEU A 19 11.06 2.80 -12.51
C LEU A 19 11.84 1.49 -12.39
N THR A 20 13.04 1.56 -11.80
CA THR A 20 13.84 0.35 -11.54
C THR A 20 13.09 -0.63 -10.61
N PRO A 21 13.23 -1.95 -10.82
CA PRO A 21 12.57 -2.94 -9.96
C PRO A 21 12.96 -2.80 -8.49
N ILE A 22 11.98 -2.96 -7.59
CA ILE A 22 12.23 -3.00 -6.15
C ILE A 22 12.87 -4.36 -5.83
N SER A 23 14.15 -4.32 -5.46
CA SER A 23 14.93 -5.51 -5.08
C SER A 23 15.14 -5.55 -3.56
N GLY A 24 15.13 -6.76 -2.97
CA GLY A 24 15.47 -6.97 -1.55
C GLY A 24 14.31 -6.94 -0.56
N SER A 25 13.09 -6.56 -0.98
CA SER A 25 11.90 -6.64 -0.10
C SER A 25 11.48 -8.08 0.16
N LEU A 26 11.56 -8.95 -0.86
CA LEU A 26 11.18 -10.35 -0.77
C LEU A 26 12.14 -11.21 0.06
N ASP A 27 13.39 -10.74 0.23
CA ASP A 27 14.43 -11.42 1.00
C ASP A 27 14.28 -11.21 2.52
N LYS A 28 13.39 -10.29 2.94
CA LYS A 28 13.10 -10.09 4.36
C LYS A 28 12.39 -11.32 4.94
N PRO A 29 12.70 -11.69 6.20
CA PRO A 29 11.92 -12.70 6.91
C PRO A 29 10.48 -12.21 7.11
N LEU A 30 9.54 -13.15 7.15
CA LEU A 30 8.19 -12.85 7.62
C LEU A 30 8.22 -12.62 9.13
N VAL A 31 7.71 -11.48 9.55
CA VAL A 31 7.66 -11.05 10.95
C VAL A 31 6.24 -10.62 11.32
N PRO A 32 5.85 -10.61 12.60
CA PRO A 32 4.56 -10.08 13.04
C PRO A 32 4.33 -8.63 12.60
N LEU A 33 3.07 -8.23 12.41
CA LEU A 33 2.69 -6.92 11.89
C LEU A 33 3.30 -5.77 12.70
N LEU A 34 3.28 -5.86 14.03
CA LEU A 34 3.87 -4.85 14.92
C LEU A 34 5.37 -4.65 14.65
N GLU A 35 6.11 -5.73 14.44
CA GLU A 35 7.54 -5.67 14.07
C GLU A 35 7.73 -5.15 12.64
N ALA A 36 6.85 -5.55 11.72
CA ALA A 36 6.91 -5.17 10.32
C ALA A 36 6.76 -3.65 10.11
N VAL A 37 5.96 -2.98 10.95
CA VAL A 37 5.73 -1.53 10.88
C VAL A 37 6.64 -0.71 11.79
N LYS A 38 7.44 -1.34 12.65
CA LYS A 38 8.32 -0.64 13.59
C LYS A 38 9.24 0.40 12.91
N PRO A 39 9.84 0.15 11.74
CA PRO A 39 10.64 1.16 11.03
C PRO A 39 9.84 2.37 10.52
N LEU A 40 8.51 2.31 10.57
CA LEU A 40 7.61 3.35 10.07
C LEU A 40 7.08 4.26 11.18
N SER A 41 7.36 3.96 12.46
CA SER A 41 6.79 4.68 13.61
C SER A 41 7.07 6.17 13.60
N GLU A 42 8.16 6.61 12.97
CA GLU A 42 8.52 8.04 12.85
C GLU A 42 7.60 8.81 11.88
N PHE A 43 6.90 8.13 10.97
CA PHE A 43 6.04 8.77 9.97
C PHE A 43 4.58 8.91 10.41
N PHE A 44 4.19 8.20 11.46
CA PHE A 44 2.80 8.03 11.87
C PHE A 44 2.65 8.24 13.38
N ASN A 45 1.70 9.10 13.76
CA ASN A 45 1.29 9.18 15.16
C ASN A 45 0.47 7.92 15.49
N GLU A 46 0.77 7.28 16.63
CA GLU A 46 -0.04 6.18 17.16
C GLU A 46 -0.19 4.96 16.23
N LEU A 47 0.79 4.68 15.37
CA LEU A 47 0.75 3.53 14.44
C LEU A 47 0.45 2.20 15.14
N GLU A 48 0.97 2.01 16.34
CA GLU A 48 0.75 0.80 17.15
C GLU A 48 -0.73 0.62 17.54
N ASN A 49 -1.47 1.71 17.78
CA ASN A 49 -2.90 1.65 18.06
C ASN A 49 -3.67 1.13 16.83
N TYR A 50 -3.34 1.63 15.64
CA TYR A 50 -3.95 1.13 14.40
C TYR A 50 -3.58 -0.32 14.11
N VAL A 51 -2.35 -0.74 14.41
CA VAL A 51 -1.96 -2.17 14.34
C VAL A 51 -2.81 -3.01 15.29
N PHE A 52 -3.03 -2.56 16.52
CA PHE A 52 -3.85 -3.28 17.49
C PHE A 52 -5.30 -3.43 17.00
N VAL A 53 -5.89 -2.35 16.50
CA VAL A 53 -7.24 -2.37 15.91
C VAL A 53 -7.29 -3.32 14.71
N ALA A 54 -6.31 -3.28 13.81
CA ALA A 54 -6.26 -4.17 12.66
C ALA A 54 -6.16 -5.65 13.07
N LEU A 55 -5.33 -5.98 14.06
CA LEU A 55 -5.21 -7.34 14.61
C LEU A 55 -6.51 -7.80 15.26
N HIS A 56 -7.17 -6.92 16.02
CA HIS A 56 -8.44 -7.22 16.67
C HIS A 56 -9.55 -7.53 15.65
N ASN A 57 -9.63 -6.75 14.57
CA ASN A 57 -10.63 -6.92 13.52
C ASN A 57 -10.39 -8.15 12.63
N CYS A 58 -9.18 -8.70 12.65
CA CYS A 58 -8.77 -9.82 11.80
C CYS A 58 -8.59 -11.13 12.59
N GLN A 59 -9.30 -11.30 13.71
CA GLN A 59 -9.30 -12.55 14.45
C GLN A 59 -9.93 -13.67 13.61
N SER A 60 -9.25 -14.82 13.52
CA SER A 60 -9.74 -16.03 12.84
C SER A 60 -10.15 -15.84 11.36
N PRO A 61 -9.23 -15.39 10.49
CA PRO A 61 -9.50 -15.25 9.05
C PRO A 61 -9.91 -16.58 8.40
N VAL A 62 -10.87 -16.53 7.48
CA VAL A 62 -11.49 -17.72 6.82
C VAL A 62 -10.91 -18.02 5.44
N ASP A 63 -10.00 -17.18 4.96
CA ASP A 63 -9.46 -17.12 3.60
C ASP A 63 -8.05 -17.72 3.47
N GLY A 64 -7.61 -18.49 4.47
CA GLY A 64 -6.29 -19.12 4.50
C GLY A 64 -5.14 -18.17 4.87
N LEU A 65 -5.46 -16.93 5.22
CA LEU A 65 -4.50 -15.98 5.79
C LEU A 65 -4.23 -16.29 7.26
N THR A 66 -3.07 -15.87 7.74
CA THR A 66 -2.86 -15.69 9.19
C THR A 66 -3.49 -14.39 9.65
N GLN A 67 -3.74 -14.24 10.96
CA GLN A 67 -4.20 -12.97 11.53
C GLN A 67 -3.26 -11.80 11.16
N GLN A 68 -1.95 -12.04 11.14
CA GLN A 68 -0.93 -11.02 10.81
C GLN A 68 -1.06 -10.55 9.35
N GLU A 69 -1.29 -11.47 8.43
CA GLU A 69 -1.47 -11.21 7.00
C GLU A 69 -2.79 -10.48 6.72
N SER A 70 -3.90 -10.95 7.30
CA SER A 70 -5.19 -10.28 7.18
C SER A 70 -5.14 -8.86 7.78
N ALA A 71 -4.51 -8.71 8.95
CA ALA A 71 -4.34 -7.41 9.59
C ALA A 71 -3.45 -6.46 8.77
N ALA A 72 -2.44 -6.96 8.04
CA ALA A 72 -1.63 -6.12 7.15
C ALA A 72 -2.46 -5.52 6.01
N ILE A 73 -3.38 -6.31 5.43
CA ILE A 73 -4.34 -5.84 4.41
C ILE A 73 -5.34 -4.86 5.03
N HIS A 74 -5.88 -5.18 6.20
CA HIS A 74 -6.82 -4.30 6.89
C HIS A 74 -6.18 -2.95 7.18
N LEU A 75 -4.97 -2.92 7.74
CA LEU A 75 -4.21 -1.71 8.05
C LEU A 75 -3.95 -0.84 6.81
N TYR A 76 -3.69 -1.46 5.65
CA TYR A 76 -3.56 -0.74 4.38
C TYR A 76 -4.85 0.04 4.04
N THR A 77 -6.02 -0.49 4.37
CA THR A 77 -7.31 0.13 4.05
C THR A 77 -7.85 1.08 5.12
N MET A 78 -7.20 1.16 6.29
CA MET A 78 -7.64 2.01 7.39
C MET A 78 -7.38 3.49 7.10
N GLN A 79 -8.31 4.34 7.54
CA GLN A 79 -8.12 5.78 7.63
C GLN A 79 -7.67 6.16 9.04
N PHE A 80 -6.67 7.03 9.16
CA PHE A 80 -6.19 7.52 10.44
C PHE A 80 -6.87 8.85 10.78
N ASP A 81 -6.86 9.21 12.06
CA ASP A 81 -7.63 10.32 12.62
C ASP A 81 -7.08 11.69 12.18
N ASP A 82 -5.79 11.79 11.89
CA ASP A 82 -5.16 12.98 11.31
C ASP A 82 -5.47 13.17 9.81
N GLY A 83 -6.28 12.26 9.24
CA GLY A 83 -6.68 12.25 7.84
C GLY A 83 -5.63 11.70 6.90
N LYS A 84 -4.50 11.18 7.41
CA LYS A 84 -3.55 10.38 6.65
C LYS A 84 -3.97 8.91 6.68
N SER A 85 -3.20 8.08 5.98
CA SER A 85 -3.35 6.63 5.98
C SER A 85 -2.03 5.97 5.63
N LEU A 86 -1.89 4.70 6.03
CA LEU A 86 -0.70 3.94 5.68
C LEU A 86 -0.57 3.76 4.16
N TYR A 87 -1.69 3.58 3.44
CA TYR A 87 -1.64 3.45 1.99
C TYR A 87 -1.14 4.71 1.28
N GLU A 88 -1.45 5.91 1.78
CA GLU A 88 -1.04 7.16 1.12
C GLU A 88 0.48 7.26 1.09
N LEU A 89 1.13 7.09 2.25
CA LEU A 89 2.57 7.17 2.36
C LEU A 89 3.26 6.00 1.65
N LEU A 90 2.72 4.78 1.74
CA LEU A 90 3.27 3.65 1.02
C LEU A 90 3.23 3.87 -0.49
N ASN A 91 2.08 4.28 -1.04
CA ASN A 91 1.93 4.49 -2.47
C ASN A 91 2.73 5.69 -2.98
N GLN A 92 2.99 6.69 -2.13
CA GLN A 92 3.95 7.75 -2.44
C GLN A 92 5.38 7.19 -2.51
N ALA A 93 5.79 6.40 -1.51
CA ALA A 93 7.10 5.76 -1.50
C ALA A 93 7.28 4.78 -2.68
N LEU A 94 6.24 4.07 -3.12
CA LEU A 94 6.34 3.17 -4.29
C LEU A 94 6.62 3.93 -5.60
N ARG A 95 6.14 5.18 -5.71
CA ARG A 95 6.31 6.04 -6.88
C ARG A 95 7.60 6.86 -6.88
N THR A 96 8.36 6.86 -5.78
CA THR A 96 9.63 7.59 -5.71
C THR A 96 10.69 6.94 -6.59
N GLU A 97 11.47 7.76 -7.30
CA GLU A 97 12.66 7.31 -8.03
C GLU A 97 13.77 6.85 -7.05
N ASN A 98 13.80 7.44 -5.85
CA ASN A 98 14.78 7.12 -4.82
C ASN A 98 14.42 5.80 -4.10
N ARG A 99 14.82 4.67 -4.68
CA ARG A 99 14.54 3.34 -4.12
C ARG A 99 15.10 3.10 -2.70
N GLY A 100 16.01 3.95 -2.23
CA GLY A 100 16.47 3.94 -0.85
C GLY A 100 15.36 4.19 0.18
N GLU A 101 14.38 5.05 -0.16
CA GLU A 101 13.25 5.41 0.70
C GLU A 101 12.31 4.22 0.99
N LEU A 102 12.29 3.24 0.08
CA LEU A 102 11.46 2.04 0.25
C LEU A 102 12.04 1.05 1.25
N LYS A 103 13.32 1.15 1.63
CA LYS A 103 13.96 0.14 2.50
C LYS A 103 13.29 0.01 3.87
N THR A 104 12.78 1.12 4.42
CA THR A 104 12.02 1.13 5.69
C THR A 104 10.70 0.36 5.58
N TRP A 105 10.14 0.27 4.37
CA TRP A 105 8.88 -0.42 4.10
C TRP A 105 9.05 -1.92 3.82
N PHE A 106 10.27 -2.43 3.66
CA PHE A 106 10.49 -3.80 3.17
C PHE A 106 9.86 -4.88 4.06
N SER A 107 9.93 -4.75 5.38
CA SER A 107 9.31 -5.72 6.30
C SER A 107 7.78 -5.73 6.17
N TYR A 108 7.16 -4.55 6.09
CA TYR A 108 5.72 -4.42 5.84
C TYR A 108 5.32 -4.95 4.46
N LEU A 109 6.04 -4.57 3.41
CA LEU A 109 5.82 -5.03 2.04
C LEU A 109 5.94 -6.55 1.93
N LYS A 110 6.90 -7.17 2.61
CA LYS A 110 7.04 -8.63 2.65
C LYS A 110 5.78 -9.29 3.21
N LEU A 111 5.27 -8.82 4.35
CA LEU A 111 4.07 -9.36 4.98
C LEU A 111 2.82 -9.11 4.10
N PHE A 112 2.64 -7.88 3.63
CA PHE A 112 1.48 -7.48 2.82
C PHE A 112 1.42 -8.22 1.48
N LEU A 113 2.52 -8.30 0.73
CA LEU A 113 2.55 -9.01 -0.55
C LEU A 113 2.39 -10.51 -0.37
N THR A 114 2.92 -11.09 0.72
CA THR A 114 2.68 -12.50 1.05
C THR A 114 1.19 -12.76 1.31
N ALA A 115 0.53 -11.87 2.04
CA ALA A 115 -0.92 -11.94 2.27
C ALA A 115 -1.70 -11.90 0.95
N LEU A 116 -1.42 -10.92 0.09
CA LEU A 116 -2.08 -10.79 -1.22
C LEU A 116 -1.84 -12.01 -2.12
N HIS A 117 -0.64 -12.60 -2.09
CA HIS A 117 -0.31 -13.77 -2.91
C HIS A 117 -1.09 -15.03 -2.53
N LYS A 118 -1.56 -15.14 -1.28
CA LYS A 118 -2.37 -16.27 -0.81
C LYS A 118 -3.83 -16.20 -1.24
N LEU A 119 -4.34 -15.01 -1.54
CA LEU A 119 -5.74 -14.81 -1.90
C LEU A 119 -6.04 -15.38 -3.29
N PRO A 120 -7.24 -15.94 -3.50
CA PRO A 120 -7.62 -16.46 -4.81
C PRO A 120 -7.71 -15.34 -5.85
N SER A 121 -7.26 -15.62 -7.07
CA SER A 121 -7.41 -14.71 -8.19
C SER A 121 -8.89 -14.59 -8.58
N GLN A 122 -9.37 -13.36 -8.76
CA GLN A 122 -10.73 -13.06 -9.22
C GLN A 122 -10.67 -12.41 -10.60
N SER A 123 -11.51 -12.88 -11.52
CA SER A 123 -11.68 -12.28 -12.85
C SER A 123 -13.02 -11.59 -12.95
N GLY A 124 -13.02 -10.32 -13.34
CA GLY A 124 -14.23 -9.53 -13.52
C GLY A 124 -13.92 -8.08 -13.85
N THR A 125 -14.97 -7.34 -14.21
CA THR A 125 -14.85 -5.90 -14.45
C THR A 125 -14.83 -5.16 -13.11
N VAL A 126 -13.78 -4.36 -12.89
CA VAL A 126 -13.64 -3.46 -11.75
C VAL A 126 -13.67 -2.01 -12.21
N TRP A 127 -14.11 -1.11 -11.33
CA TRP A 127 -14.24 0.31 -11.62
C TRP A 127 -13.34 1.13 -10.68
N ARG A 128 -12.57 2.08 -11.22
CA ARG A 128 -11.76 3.04 -10.46
C ARG A 128 -12.22 4.45 -10.79
N GLY A 129 -12.84 5.13 -9.84
CA GLY A 129 -13.19 6.55 -9.95
C GLY A 129 -12.01 7.43 -9.55
N ILE A 130 -11.71 8.44 -10.36
CA ILE A 130 -10.67 9.43 -10.08
C ILE A 130 -11.32 10.80 -10.05
N ARG A 131 -11.10 11.54 -8.96
CA ARG A 131 -11.72 12.84 -8.75
C ARG A 131 -10.79 13.95 -9.24
N ASP A 132 -11.34 14.96 -9.89
CA ASP A 132 -10.66 16.22 -10.23
C ASP A 132 -9.42 16.06 -11.15
N VAL A 133 -9.33 14.99 -11.95
CA VAL A 133 -8.26 14.78 -12.95
C VAL A 133 -8.87 14.23 -14.25
N ASP A 134 -8.61 14.93 -15.37
CA ASP A 134 -8.88 14.41 -16.72
C ASP A 134 -7.65 13.66 -17.24
N LEU A 135 -7.81 12.37 -17.49
CA LEU A 135 -6.76 11.47 -17.97
C LEU A 135 -7.02 10.96 -19.39
N SER A 136 -8.06 11.47 -20.05
CA SER A 136 -8.45 11.03 -21.40
C SER A 136 -7.31 11.13 -22.42
N SER A 137 -6.43 12.12 -22.26
CA SER A 137 -5.25 12.31 -23.11
C SER A 137 -4.12 11.31 -22.84
N LYS A 138 -4.02 10.78 -21.61
CA LYS A 138 -2.97 9.85 -21.16
C LYS A 138 -3.32 8.38 -21.45
N TYR A 139 -4.60 8.03 -21.50
CA TYR A 139 -5.06 6.66 -21.74
C TYR A 139 -5.76 6.55 -23.10
N LYS A 140 -4.97 6.32 -24.15
CA LYS A 140 -5.49 6.19 -25.52
C LYS A 140 -5.84 4.74 -25.85
N THR A 141 -6.92 4.55 -26.60
CA THR A 141 -7.31 3.22 -27.11
C THR A 141 -6.16 2.58 -27.89
N GLY A 142 -5.86 1.32 -27.58
CA GLY A 142 -4.78 0.56 -28.24
C GLY A 142 -3.39 0.72 -27.61
N THR A 143 -3.24 1.57 -26.59
CA THR A 143 -1.99 1.69 -25.82
C THR A 143 -2.00 0.82 -24.57
N LYS A 144 -0.86 0.22 -24.24
CA LYS A 144 -0.64 -0.45 -22.96
C LYS A 144 -0.04 0.58 -21.99
N PHE A 145 -0.59 0.64 -20.79
CA PHE A 145 0.03 1.34 -19.67
C PHE A 145 0.98 0.37 -18.95
N ALA A 146 2.14 0.88 -18.56
CA ALA A 146 3.15 0.14 -17.80
C ALA A 146 2.93 0.29 -16.29
#